data_AF-A0A1D4GIK3-F1
#
_entry.id   AF-A0A1D4GIK3-F1
#
_cell.length_a   1.000
_cell.length_b   1.000
_cell.length_c   1.000
_cell.angle_alpha   90.00
_cell.angle_beta   90.00
_cell.angle_gamma   90.00
#
_symmetry.space_group_name_H-M   'P 1'
#
loop_
_entity.id
_entity.type
_entity.pdbx_description
1 polymer ?
#
loop_
_entity_poly.entity_id
_entity_poly.type
_entity_poly.pdbx_seq_one_letter_code
_entity_poly.pdbx_strand_id
1 'polypeptide(L)'
;MTKLQTFFSSSIQLNLYWVAIIGLIYIFIHTYRNKSLNQILDIYLNYIPVLTHEFGHILFNKISGGKAKDLVIVSRPSERLETGQQGFAITQSKSRLGQAITTFGGYVMPPIMLFLGFLAITFHYPSLFITAYLAIFIYFLILTSRKILPILIVIILIALLYFLFQSDNQFMMHYIVTLSYHFILGVLLGEVLQSSWTIFKLTFSNQTVTWDGTTLKSLTHIPTFCFSIIWIAINIFTVYQLCATFFVK
;
A
#
# COMPACT_ATOMS: atom_id res chain seq x y z
N MET A 1 30.77 -10.13 12.86
CA MET A 1 30.14 -9.01 12.11
C MET A 1 28.72 -9.43 11.77
N THR A 2 27.75 -8.61 12.15
CA THR A 2 26.39 -9.05 12.50
C THR A 2 25.51 -9.25 11.26
N LYS A 3 24.64 -10.28 11.27
CA LYS A 3 23.63 -10.55 10.21
C LYS A 3 22.82 -9.29 9.81
N LEU A 4 22.70 -8.32 10.72
CA LEU A 4 22.16 -6.97 10.50
C LEU A 4 22.92 -6.17 9.44
N GLN A 5 24.26 -6.14 9.49
CA GLN A 5 25.06 -5.40 8.52
C GLN A 5 24.87 -6.00 7.12
N THR A 6 24.87 -7.33 7.00
CA THR A 6 24.59 -8.05 5.75
C THR A 6 23.19 -7.76 5.21
N PHE A 7 22.18 -7.66 6.08
CA PHE A 7 20.84 -7.27 5.68
C PHE A 7 20.81 -5.84 5.12
N PHE A 8 21.33 -4.85 5.84
CA PHE A 8 21.30 -3.45 5.40
C PHE A 8 22.22 -3.16 4.20
N SER A 9 23.28 -3.94 4.01
CA SER A 9 24.16 -3.83 2.84
C SER A 9 23.74 -4.73 1.67
N SER A 10 22.63 -5.46 1.77
CA SER A 10 22.20 -6.34 0.67
C SER A 10 21.76 -5.52 -0.54
N SER A 11 22.38 -5.79 -1.69
CA SER A 11 21.97 -5.24 -2.98
C SER A 11 20.95 -6.17 -3.63
N ILE A 12 19.78 -5.63 -4.01
CA ILE A 12 18.79 -6.35 -4.81
C ILE A 12 18.91 -5.89 -6.25
N GLN A 13 19.02 -6.84 -7.18
CA GLN A 13 18.83 -6.54 -8.60
C GLN A 13 17.35 -6.52 -8.90
N LEU A 14 16.83 -5.36 -9.30
CA LEU A 14 15.44 -5.23 -9.71
C LEU A 14 15.23 -5.89 -11.06
N ASN A 15 14.24 -6.76 -11.13
CA ASN A 15 13.70 -7.27 -12.38
C ASN A 15 12.29 -6.70 -12.58
N LEU A 16 12.19 -5.72 -13.47
CA LEU A 16 10.93 -5.05 -13.75
C LEU A 16 9.87 -5.96 -14.37
N TYR A 17 10.25 -7.01 -15.09
CA TYR A 17 9.28 -7.96 -15.62
C TYR A 17 8.54 -8.65 -14.46
N TRP A 18 9.23 -9.02 -13.38
CA TRP A 18 8.58 -9.59 -12.20
C TRP A 18 7.63 -8.59 -11.53
N VAL A 19 8.06 -7.34 -11.35
CA VAL A 19 7.20 -6.28 -10.79
C VAL A 19 5.95 -6.08 -11.66
N ALA A 20 6.11 -6.00 -12.98
CA ALA A 20 5.01 -5.82 -13.92
C ALA A 20 4.06 -7.02 -13.93
N ILE A 21 4.58 -8.26 -13.93
CA ILE A 21 3.77 -9.49 -13.87
C ILE A 21 2.93 -9.50 -12.59
N ILE A 22 3.52 -9.20 -11.43
CA ILE A 22 2.80 -9.14 -10.15
C ILE A 22 1.72 -8.06 -10.19
N GLY A 23 2.03 -6.88 -10.75
CA GLY A 23 1.07 -5.79 -10.93
C GLY A 23 -0.09 -6.16 -11.87
N LEU A 24 0.17 -6.88 -12.96
CA LEU A 24 -0.88 -7.37 -13.86
C LEU A 24 -1.76 -8.43 -13.19
N ILE A 25 -1.15 -9.37 -12.45
CA ILE A 25 -1.87 -10.37 -11.66
C ILE A 25 -2.78 -9.69 -10.62
N TYR A 26 -2.26 -8.67 -9.94
CA TYR A 26 -3.02 -7.85 -9.00
C TYR A 26 -4.26 -7.23 -9.67
N ILE A 27 -4.08 -6.53 -10.79
CA ILE A 27 -5.17 -5.87 -11.53
C ILE A 27 -6.20 -6.90 -11.99
N PHE A 28 -5.76 -8.05 -12.51
CA PHE A 28 -6.65 -9.11 -12.96
C PHE A 28 -7.50 -9.65 -11.82
N ILE A 29 -6.88 -10.04 -10.70
CA ILE A 29 -7.58 -10.59 -9.54
C ILE A 29 -8.58 -9.55 -8.99
N HIS A 30 -8.16 -8.30 -8.85
CA HIS A 30 -9.00 -7.23 -8.35
C HIS A 30 -10.20 -6.94 -9.26
N THR A 31 -9.99 -6.94 -10.59
CA THR A 31 -11.06 -6.72 -11.57
C THR A 31 -12.15 -7.79 -11.47
N TYR A 32 -11.76 -9.04 -11.22
CA TYR A 32 -12.67 -10.16 -11.08
C TYR A 32 -12.94 -10.55 -9.62
N ARG A 33 -12.78 -9.61 -8.67
CA ARG A 33 -12.94 -9.85 -7.22
C ARG A 33 -14.33 -10.35 -6.81
N ASN A 34 -15.35 -10.25 -7.67
CA ASN A 34 -16.69 -10.75 -7.36
C ASN A 34 -16.80 -12.28 -7.46
N LYS A 35 -15.83 -12.98 -8.06
CA LYS A 35 -15.79 -14.45 -8.15
C LYS A 35 -15.19 -15.06 -6.88
N SER A 36 -15.71 -16.19 -6.41
CA SER A 36 -15.38 -16.80 -5.09
C SER A 36 -13.88 -16.96 -4.80
N LEU A 37 -13.10 -17.55 -5.71
CA LEU A 37 -11.65 -17.70 -5.52
C LEU A 37 -10.92 -16.35 -5.50
N ASN A 38 -11.34 -15.42 -6.35
CA ASN A 38 -10.70 -14.12 -6.47
C ASN A 38 -10.98 -13.21 -5.28
N GLN A 39 -12.11 -13.40 -4.57
CA GLN A 39 -12.38 -12.65 -3.33
C GLN A 39 -11.29 -12.88 -2.29
N ILE A 40 -10.85 -14.13 -2.12
CA ILE A 40 -9.83 -14.50 -1.15
C ILE A 40 -8.46 -13.97 -1.61
N LEU A 41 -8.11 -14.17 -2.89
CA LEU A 41 -6.85 -13.69 -3.44
C LEU A 41 -6.75 -12.15 -3.41
N ASP A 42 -7.85 -11.45 -3.67
CA ASP A 42 -7.94 -9.99 -3.56
C ASP A 42 -7.60 -9.53 -2.14
N ILE A 43 -8.11 -10.20 -1.09
CA ILE A 43 -7.79 -9.85 0.30
C ILE A 43 -6.28 -9.91 0.57
N TYR A 44 -5.61 -10.98 0.13
CA TYR A 44 -4.17 -11.13 0.36
C TYR A 44 -3.34 -10.15 -0.46
N LEU A 45 -3.64 -10.00 -1.75
CA LEU A 45 -2.88 -9.11 -2.63
C LEU A 45 -3.09 -7.63 -2.32
N ASN A 46 -4.31 -7.24 -1.90
CA ASN A 46 -4.61 -5.85 -1.51
C ASN A 46 -4.15 -5.53 -0.09
N TYR A 47 -3.62 -6.49 0.68
CA TYR A 47 -3.25 -6.24 2.07
C TYR A 47 -2.24 -5.10 2.22
N ILE A 48 -1.16 -5.13 1.42
CA ILE A 48 -0.12 -4.09 1.44
C ILE A 48 -0.63 -2.77 0.83
N PRO A 49 -1.30 -2.75 -0.34
CA PRO A 49 -1.96 -1.56 -0.86
C PRO A 49 -2.90 -0.87 0.13
N VAL A 50 -3.85 -1.63 0.71
CA VAL A 50 -4.82 -1.10 1.68
C VAL A 50 -4.13 -0.61 2.95
N LEU A 51 -3.19 -1.38 3.50
CA LEU A 51 -2.38 -0.94 4.64
C LEU A 51 -1.69 0.40 4.33
N THR A 52 -1.15 0.55 3.12
CA THR A 52 -0.45 1.75 2.68
C THR A 52 -1.41 2.94 2.55
N HIS A 53 -2.57 2.75 1.93
CA HIS A 53 -3.62 3.77 1.80
C HIS A 53 -4.13 4.23 3.17
N GLU A 54 -4.53 3.30 4.03
CA GLU A 54 -5.05 3.63 5.37
C GLU A 54 -3.98 4.25 6.26
N PHE A 55 -2.73 3.80 6.15
CA PHE A 55 -1.61 4.44 6.82
C PHE A 55 -1.38 5.87 6.31
N GLY A 56 -1.64 6.14 5.03
CA GLY A 56 -1.66 7.48 4.45
C GLY A 56 -2.61 8.42 5.21
N HIS A 57 -3.85 7.99 5.44
CA HIS A 57 -4.79 8.76 6.27
C HIS A 57 -4.21 9.04 7.66
N ILE A 58 -3.64 8.04 8.32
CA ILE A 58 -3.08 8.21 9.67
C ILE A 58 -1.89 9.17 9.69
N LEU A 59 -0.95 9.01 8.75
CA LEU A 59 0.25 9.82 8.65
C LEU A 59 -0.12 11.30 8.44
N PHE A 60 -0.96 11.57 7.45
CA PHE A 60 -1.41 12.93 7.15
C PHE A 60 -2.28 13.51 8.27
N ASN A 61 -3.07 12.68 8.95
CA ASN A 61 -3.80 13.10 10.14
C ASN A 61 -2.86 13.57 11.25
N LYS A 62 -1.82 12.79 11.56
CA LYS A 62 -0.81 13.17 12.55
C LYS A 62 -0.04 14.43 12.16
N ILE A 63 0.36 14.55 10.90
CA ILE A 63 1.06 15.75 10.39
C ILE A 63 0.18 17.00 10.56
N SER A 64 -1.12 16.88 10.32
CA SER A 64 -2.09 17.96 10.54
C SER A 64 -2.48 18.19 12.02
N GLY A 65 -1.82 17.48 12.96
CA GLY A 65 -2.02 17.62 14.40
C GLY A 65 -3.17 16.79 14.98
N GLY A 66 -3.75 15.87 14.21
CA GLY A 66 -4.79 14.93 14.61
C GLY A 66 -4.29 13.70 15.38
N LYS A 67 -5.20 12.78 15.67
CA LYS A 67 -4.92 11.49 16.33
C LYS A 67 -5.59 10.33 15.57
N ALA A 68 -4.86 9.25 15.33
CA ALA A 68 -5.43 8.00 14.87
C ALA A 68 -5.87 7.13 16.05
N LYS A 69 -7.07 6.58 15.95
CA LYS A 69 -7.68 5.72 16.98
C LYS A 69 -7.64 4.25 16.59
N ASP A 70 -7.89 3.95 15.33
CA ASP A 70 -7.95 2.57 14.83
C ASP A 70 -7.55 2.52 13.36
N LEU A 71 -7.01 1.38 12.94
CA LEU A 71 -6.77 1.05 11.53
C LEU A 71 -7.25 -0.37 11.32
N VAL A 72 -8.22 -0.55 10.43
CA VAL A 72 -8.84 -1.84 10.17
C VAL A 72 -8.63 -2.22 8.72
N ILE A 73 -8.18 -3.45 8.49
CA ILE A 73 -8.19 -4.09 7.18
C ILE A 73 -9.30 -5.14 7.19
N VAL A 74 -10.25 -5.03 6.26
CA VAL A 74 -11.39 -5.93 6.17
C VAL A 74 -10.91 -7.23 5.51
N SER A 75 -10.91 -8.33 6.27
CA SER A 75 -10.38 -9.63 5.84
C SER A 75 -11.48 -10.66 5.50
N ARG A 76 -12.75 -10.29 5.60
CA ARG A 76 -13.89 -11.17 5.32
C ARG A 76 -14.49 -10.81 3.95
N PRO A 77 -14.61 -11.76 3.00
CA PRO A 77 -15.24 -11.51 1.70
C PRO A 77 -16.66 -10.96 1.79
N SER A 78 -17.51 -11.54 2.65
CA SER A 78 -18.90 -11.12 2.82
C SER A 78 -19.00 -9.66 3.26
N GLU A 79 -18.18 -9.26 4.23
CA GLU A 79 -18.13 -7.88 4.71
C GLU A 79 -17.67 -6.90 3.62
N ARG A 80 -16.70 -7.27 2.78
CA ARG A 80 -16.28 -6.44 1.64
C ARG A 80 -17.40 -6.27 0.60
N LEU A 81 -18.21 -7.30 0.37
CA LEU A 81 -19.34 -7.24 -0.55
C LEU A 81 -20.50 -6.39 0.01
N GLU A 82 -20.77 -6.51 1.30
CA GLU A 82 -21.83 -5.76 1.99
C GLU A 82 -21.49 -4.27 2.14
N THR A 83 -20.25 -3.96 2.53
CA THR A 83 -19.82 -2.58 2.85
C THR A 83 -19.13 -1.87 1.69
N GLY A 84 -18.59 -2.62 0.72
CA GLY A 84 -17.71 -2.09 -0.32
C GLY A 84 -16.31 -1.66 0.17
N GLN A 85 -16.02 -1.80 1.46
CA GLN A 85 -14.77 -1.32 2.08
C GLN A 85 -13.72 -2.43 2.13
N GLN A 86 -12.49 -2.11 1.72
CA GLN A 86 -11.34 -3.02 1.86
C GLN A 86 -10.54 -2.78 3.16
N GLY A 87 -10.62 -1.54 3.69
CA GLY A 87 -10.05 -1.09 4.94
C GLY A 87 -10.65 0.26 5.33
N PHE A 88 -10.35 0.71 6.55
CA PHE A 88 -10.68 2.05 7.02
C PHE A 88 -9.82 2.44 8.23
N ALA A 89 -9.43 3.71 8.29
CA ALA A 89 -8.78 4.33 9.44
C ALA A 89 -9.74 5.25 10.20
N ILE A 90 -9.86 5.04 11.52
CA ILE A 90 -10.60 5.94 12.40
C ILE A 90 -9.64 7.02 12.87
N THR A 91 -9.81 8.23 12.33
CA THR A 91 -8.97 9.40 12.65
C THR A 91 -9.77 10.51 13.32
N GLN A 92 -9.08 11.35 14.09
CA GLN A 92 -9.65 12.51 14.76
C GLN A 92 -8.84 13.75 14.38
N SER A 93 -9.41 14.55 13.48
CA SER A 93 -8.81 15.82 13.06
C SER A 93 -9.21 16.96 13.99
N LYS A 94 -8.30 17.90 14.23
CA LYS A 94 -8.56 19.11 15.03
C LYS A 94 -9.30 20.21 14.26
N SER A 95 -9.27 20.16 12.94
CA SER A 95 -9.87 21.17 12.06
C SER A 95 -10.40 20.55 10.77
N ARG A 96 -11.28 21.27 10.07
CA ARG A 96 -11.78 20.88 8.74
C ARG A 96 -10.64 20.73 7.73
N LEU A 97 -9.67 21.65 7.76
CA LEU A 97 -8.48 21.57 6.91
C LEU A 97 -7.65 20.32 7.23
N GLY A 98 -7.46 19.99 8.51
CA GLY A 98 -6.77 18.77 8.91
C GLY A 98 -7.49 17.51 8.44
N GLN A 99 -8.82 17.50 8.46
CA GLN A 99 -9.61 16.41 7.89
C GLN A 99 -9.45 16.33 6.37
N ALA A 100 -9.42 17.45 5.66
CA ALA A 100 -9.17 17.47 4.23
C ALA A 100 -7.77 16.93 3.88
N ILE A 101 -6.74 17.35 4.62
CA ILE A 101 -5.36 16.84 4.47
C ILE A 101 -5.31 15.32 4.74
N THR A 102 -5.99 14.86 5.79
CA THR A 102 -6.12 13.44 6.15
C THR A 102 -6.75 12.62 5.02
N THR A 103 -7.91 13.05 4.53
CA THR A 103 -8.63 12.39 3.43
C THR A 103 -7.83 12.41 2.14
N PHE A 104 -7.13 13.51 1.85
CA PHE A 104 -6.27 13.61 0.68
C PHE A 104 -5.08 12.64 0.71
N GLY A 105 -4.50 12.43 1.91
CA GLY A 105 -3.30 11.63 2.10
C GLY A 105 -3.44 10.14 1.77
N GLY A 106 -4.65 9.57 1.82
CA GLY A 106 -4.88 8.14 1.54
C GLY A 106 -4.42 7.76 0.13
N TYR A 107 -4.98 8.44 -0.89
CA TYR A 107 -4.65 8.22 -2.30
C TYR A 107 -3.24 8.67 -2.71
N VAL A 108 -2.57 9.47 -1.89
CA VAL A 108 -1.20 9.94 -2.14
C VAL A 108 -0.15 8.94 -1.63
N MET A 109 -0.49 8.14 -0.61
CA MET A 109 0.49 7.27 0.04
C MET A 109 0.95 6.09 -0.83
N PRO A 110 0.09 5.34 -1.55
CA PRO A 110 0.53 4.28 -2.45
C PRO A 110 1.53 4.74 -3.53
N PRO A 111 1.31 5.82 -4.31
CA PRO A 111 2.30 6.27 -5.29
C PRO A 111 3.57 6.83 -4.65
N ILE A 112 3.51 7.44 -3.46
CA ILE A 112 4.71 7.85 -2.72
C ILE A 112 5.53 6.62 -2.33
N MET A 113 4.91 5.59 -1.74
CA MET A 113 5.62 4.39 -1.31
C MET A 113 6.20 3.61 -2.48
N LEU A 114 5.47 3.54 -3.60
CA LEU A 114 5.98 2.95 -4.83
C LEU A 114 7.24 3.69 -5.31
N PHE A 115 7.20 5.02 -5.36
CA PHE A 115 8.34 5.84 -5.74
C PHE A 115 9.53 5.69 -4.79
N LEU A 116 9.29 5.72 -3.47
CA LEU A 116 10.31 5.49 -2.45
C LEU A 116 10.97 4.11 -2.57
N GLY A 117 10.21 3.09 -2.94
CA GLY A 117 10.75 1.79 -3.27
C GLY A 117 11.76 1.87 -4.43
N PHE A 118 11.39 2.46 -5.56
CA PHE A 118 12.34 2.59 -6.68
C PHE A 118 13.57 3.44 -6.34
N LEU A 119 13.40 4.52 -5.57
CA LEU A 119 14.52 5.31 -5.07
C LEU A 119 15.45 4.48 -4.17
N ALA A 120 14.90 3.67 -3.28
CA ALA A 120 15.69 2.83 -2.39
C ALA A 120 16.58 1.84 -3.17
N ILE A 121 16.13 1.34 -4.32
CA ILE A 121 16.99 0.54 -5.22
C ILE A 121 18.06 1.40 -5.89
N THR A 122 17.67 2.55 -6.43
CA THR A 122 18.57 3.46 -7.15
C THR A 122 19.73 3.93 -6.26
N PHE A 123 19.46 4.13 -4.97
CA PHE A 123 20.47 4.50 -3.97
C PHE A 123 21.10 3.30 -3.23
N HIS A 124 20.86 2.07 -3.67
CA HIS A 124 21.43 0.85 -3.07
C HIS A 124 21.06 0.58 -1.60
N TYR A 125 19.87 1.01 -1.15
CA TYR A 125 19.33 0.77 0.19
C TYR A 125 17.94 0.08 0.19
N PRO A 126 17.72 -1.02 -0.55
CA PRO A 126 16.41 -1.68 -0.61
C PRO A 126 15.94 -2.19 0.77
N SER A 127 16.84 -2.61 1.63
CA SER A 127 16.49 -3.10 2.97
C SER A 127 15.82 -2.04 3.84
N LEU A 128 16.15 -0.74 3.67
CA LEU A 128 15.48 0.35 4.39
C LEU A 128 14.00 0.44 4.03
N PHE A 129 13.65 0.19 2.78
CA PHE A 129 12.25 0.17 2.33
C PHE A 129 11.46 -0.98 2.97
N ILE A 130 12.04 -2.18 3.05
CA ILE A 130 11.43 -3.31 3.75
C ILE A 130 11.29 -3.00 5.24
N THR A 131 12.32 -2.44 5.87
CA THR A 131 12.28 -2.02 7.28
C THR A 131 11.20 -0.97 7.53
N ALA A 132 11.02 -0.01 6.61
CA ALA A 132 9.94 0.98 6.71
C ALA A 132 8.56 0.31 6.68
N TYR A 133 8.34 -0.67 5.79
CA TYR A 133 7.10 -1.45 5.77
C TYR A 133 6.88 -2.27 7.03
N LEU A 134 7.94 -2.87 7.59
CA LEU A 134 7.87 -3.55 8.89
C LEU A 134 7.49 -2.59 10.01
N ALA A 135 8.05 -1.38 10.03
CA ALA A 135 7.69 -0.36 11.02
C ALA A 135 6.23 0.09 10.88
N ILE A 136 5.73 0.29 9.66
CA ILE A 136 4.31 0.57 9.38
C ILE A 136 3.43 -0.58 9.90
N PHE A 137 3.83 -1.83 9.64
CA PHE A 137 3.09 -3.00 10.08
C PHE A 137 3.07 -3.15 11.61
N ILE A 138 4.19 -2.92 12.29
CA ILE A 138 4.25 -2.90 13.76
C ILE A 138 3.35 -1.80 14.32
N TYR A 139 3.39 -0.61 13.72
CA TYR A 139 2.51 0.49 14.13
C TYR A 139 1.03 0.13 13.96
N PHE A 140 0.68 -0.53 12.85
CA PHE A 140 -0.64 -1.07 12.62
C PHE A 140 -1.05 -2.12 13.66
N LEU A 141 -0.16 -3.04 14.03
CA LEU A 141 -0.43 -4.05 15.07
C LEU A 141 -0.80 -3.43 16.42
N ILE A 142 -0.20 -2.29 16.76
CA ILE A 142 -0.52 -1.56 17.99
C ILE A 142 -1.93 -0.97 17.89
N LEU A 143 -2.27 -0.32 16.78
CA LEU A 143 -3.53 0.39 16.60
C LEU A 143 -4.76 -0.49 16.35
N THR A 144 -4.62 -1.53 15.51
CA THR A 144 -5.79 -2.24 14.97
C THR A 144 -6.63 -2.91 16.03
N SER A 145 -7.94 -2.70 16.00
CA SER A 145 -8.88 -3.47 16.83
C SER A 145 -9.02 -4.94 16.38
N ARG A 146 -8.72 -5.24 15.10
CA ARG A 146 -8.87 -6.59 14.52
C ARG A 146 -7.55 -7.35 14.50
N LYS A 147 -7.33 -8.21 15.50
CA LYS A 147 -6.03 -8.84 15.73
C LYS A 147 -5.79 -10.17 14.99
N ILE A 148 -6.82 -10.90 14.55
CA ILE A 148 -6.67 -12.28 14.05
C ILE A 148 -5.71 -12.38 12.84
N LEU A 149 -6.03 -11.70 11.73
CA LEU A 149 -5.20 -11.76 10.52
C LEU A 149 -3.80 -11.16 10.75
N PRO A 150 -3.64 -10.00 11.42
CA PRO A 150 -2.32 -9.48 11.74
C PRO A 150 -1.47 -10.42 12.62
N ILE A 151 -2.07 -11.09 13.61
CA ILE A 151 -1.37 -12.10 14.43
C ILE A 151 -0.93 -13.29 13.57
N LEU A 152 -1.77 -13.78 12.66
CA LEU A 152 -1.40 -14.84 11.73
C LEU A 152 -0.16 -14.46 10.91
N ILE A 153 -0.13 -13.22 10.39
CA ILE A 153 1.03 -12.69 9.66
C ILE A 153 2.26 -12.63 10.57
N VAL A 154 2.12 -12.19 11.83
CA VAL A 154 3.24 -12.19 12.80
C VAL A 154 3.78 -13.59 13.05
N ILE A 155 2.91 -14.60 13.22
CA ILE A 155 3.32 -16.00 13.40
C ILE A 155 4.12 -16.48 12.18
N ILE A 156 3.64 -16.19 10.97
CA ILE A 156 4.34 -16.54 9.72
C ILE A 156 5.70 -15.84 9.67
N LEU A 157 5.78 -14.55 9.99
CA LEU A 157 7.04 -13.81 10.02
C LEU A 157 8.03 -14.37 11.05
N ILE A 158 7.58 -14.73 12.25
CA ILE A 158 8.41 -15.36 13.28
C ILE A 158 8.92 -16.72 12.79
N ALA A 159 8.06 -17.55 12.19
CA ALA A 159 8.46 -18.84 11.65
C ALA A 159 9.51 -18.68 10.53
N LEU A 160 9.29 -17.76 9.60
CA LEU A 160 10.25 -17.45 8.53
C LEU A 160 11.59 -16.96 9.10
N LEU A 161 11.56 -16.06 10.08
CA LEU A 161 12.77 -15.58 10.74
C LEU A 161 13.50 -16.73 11.46
N TYR A 162 12.78 -17.60 12.17
CA TYR A 162 13.36 -18.76 12.83
C TYR A 162 14.11 -19.68 11.85
N PHE A 163 13.47 -20.06 10.73
CA PHE A 163 14.11 -20.88 9.69
C PHE A 163 15.31 -20.17 9.04
N LEU A 164 15.23 -18.86 8.88
CA LEU A 164 16.30 -18.03 8.32
C LEU A 164 17.48 -17.86 9.29
N PHE A 165 17.25 -17.86 10.60
CA PHE A 165 18.31 -17.80 11.61
C PHE A 165 18.96 -19.16 11.89
N GLN A 166 18.19 -20.25 11.82
CA GLN A 166 18.68 -21.62 12.02
C GLN A 166 19.48 -22.15 10.84
N SER A 167 19.19 -21.66 9.62
CA SER A 167 20.00 -21.96 8.44
C SER A 167 21.12 -20.93 8.26
N ASP A 168 22.37 -21.35 8.09
CA ASP A 168 23.46 -20.46 7.62
C ASP A 168 23.37 -20.17 6.11
N ASN A 169 22.15 -20.21 5.57
CA ASN A 169 21.91 -20.08 4.14
C ASN A 169 21.72 -18.61 3.75
N GLN A 170 22.84 -17.92 3.56
CA GLN A 170 22.86 -16.53 3.07
C GLN A 170 22.12 -16.35 1.75
N PHE A 171 22.11 -17.37 0.88
CA PHE A 171 21.34 -17.34 -0.37
C PHE A 171 19.83 -17.28 -0.11
N MET A 172 19.32 -18.06 0.85
CA MET A 172 17.90 -18.06 1.18
C MET A 172 17.44 -16.70 1.73
N MET A 173 18.27 -16.05 2.56
CA MET A 173 18.01 -14.68 3.03
C MET A 173 17.92 -13.69 1.86
N HIS A 174 18.86 -13.76 0.91
CA HIS A 174 18.84 -12.92 -0.28
C HIS A 174 17.56 -13.14 -1.12
N TYR A 175 17.16 -14.40 -1.36
CA TYR A 175 15.95 -14.70 -2.12
C TYR A 175 14.68 -14.19 -1.45
N ILE A 176 14.54 -14.37 -0.13
CA ILE A 176 13.36 -13.88 0.61
C ILE A 176 13.27 -12.36 0.48
N VAL A 177 14.38 -11.65 0.73
CA VAL A 177 14.45 -10.19 0.62
C VAL A 177 14.09 -9.73 -0.80
N THR A 178 14.70 -10.35 -1.82
CA THR A 178 14.45 -10.04 -3.23
C THR A 178 12.99 -10.29 -3.62
N LEU A 179 12.41 -11.44 -3.26
CA LEU A 179 11.03 -11.78 -3.59
C LEU A 179 10.03 -10.86 -2.87
N SER A 180 10.22 -10.61 -1.57
CA SER A 180 9.38 -9.67 -0.83
C SER A 180 9.42 -8.27 -1.44
N TYR A 181 10.60 -7.83 -1.88
CA TYR A 181 10.76 -6.52 -2.51
C TYR A 181 9.98 -6.41 -3.82
N HIS A 182 10.15 -7.38 -4.73
CA HIS A 182 9.43 -7.41 -6.00
C HIS A 182 7.93 -7.52 -5.79
N PHE A 183 7.51 -8.31 -4.80
CA PHE A 183 6.10 -8.44 -4.44
C PHE A 183 5.50 -7.11 -3.99
N ILE A 184 6.13 -6.43 -3.02
CA ILE A 184 5.66 -5.12 -2.51
C ILE A 184 5.55 -4.10 -3.66
N LEU A 185 6.60 -3.97 -4.47
CA LEU A 185 6.56 -3.04 -5.61
C LEU A 185 5.49 -3.42 -6.63
N GLY A 186 5.33 -4.72 -6.91
CA GLY A 186 4.36 -5.21 -7.90
C GLY A 186 2.93 -4.93 -7.48
N VAL A 187 2.56 -5.22 -6.23
CA VAL A 187 1.20 -4.93 -5.74
C VAL A 187 0.94 -3.43 -5.63
N LEU A 188 1.94 -2.62 -5.27
CA LEU A 188 1.82 -1.15 -5.27
C LEU A 188 1.69 -0.57 -6.69
N LEU A 189 2.44 -1.10 -7.67
CA LEU A 189 2.29 -0.72 -9.07
C LEU A 189 0.88 -1.07 -9.57
N GLY A 190 0.42 -2.29 -9.26
CA GLY A 190 -0.94 -2.72 -9.54
C GLY A 190 -1.99 -1.78 -8.94
N GLU A 191 -1.81 -1.38 -7.69
CA GLU A 191 -2.68 -0.43 -6.99
C GLU A 191 -2.67 0.95 -7.64
N VAL A 192 -1.50 1.52 -7.97
CA VAL A 192 -1.41 2.86 -8.59
C VAL A 192 -2.13 2.89 -9.95
N LEU A 193 -2.00 1.82 -10.74
CA LEU A 193 -2.70 1.68 -12.02
C LEU A 193 -4.21 1.45 -11.83
N GLN A 194 -4.60 0.52 -10.95
CA GLN A 194 -6.00 0.22 -10.67
C GLN A 194 -6.73 1.42 -10.06
N SER A 195 -6.09 2.13 -9.12
CA SER A 195 -6.70 3.24 -8.38
C SER A 195 -6.98 4.40 -9.32
N SER A 196 -6.10 4.66 -10.29
CA SER A 196 -6.34 5.67 -11.34
C SER A 196 -7.65 5.40 -12.10
N TRP A 197 -7.89 4.14 -12.48
CA TRP A 197 -9.13 3.73 -13.14
C TRP A 197 -10.35 3.81 -12.20
N THR A 198 -10.18 3.45 -10.94
CA THR A 198 -11.25 3.52 -9.93
C THR A 198 -11.64 4.96 -9.61
N ILE A 199 -10.66 5.86 -9.41
CA ILE A 199 -10.88 7.30 -9.22
C ILE A 199 -11.65 7.87 -10.41
N PHE A 200 -11.23 7.56 -11.64
CA PHE A 200 -11.94 8.02 -12.84
C PHE A 200 -13.41 7.59 -12.82
N LYS A 201 -13.68 6.29 -12.61
CA LYS A 201 -15.06 5.78 -12.53
C LYS A 201 -15.86 6.42 -11.40
N LEU A 202 -15.29 6.57 -10.20
CA LEU A 202 -15.98 7.18 -9.06
C LEU A 202 -16.28 8.68 -9.26
N THR A 203 -15.43 9.37 -10.02
CA THR A 203 -15.59 10.80 -10.32
C THR A 203 -16.72 11.07 -11.31
N PHE A 204 -16.86 10.19 -12.32
CA PHE A 204 -17.85 10.34 -13.39
C PHE A 204 -19.05 9.40 -13.26
N SER A 205 -19.16 8.66 -12.16
CA SER A 205 -20.33 7.84 -11.88
C SER A 205 -21.51 8.71 -11.44
N ASN A 206 -22.70 8.39 -11.96
CA ASN A 206 -23.95 9.03 -11.54
C ASN A 206 -24.47 8.50 -10.18
N GLN A 207 -23.84 7.46 -9.64
CA GLN A 207 -24.23 6.88 -8.35
C GLN A 207 -23.62 7.68 -7.19
N THR A 208 -24.43 7.98 -6.18
CA THR A 208 -23.98 8.63 -4.94
C THR A 208 -23.25 7.62 -4.05
N VAL A 209 -21.98 7.37 -4.37
CA VAL A 209 -21.09 6.53 -3.57
C VAL A 209 -20.28 7.41 -2.63
N THR A 210 -20.20 7.05 -1.35
CA THR A 210 -19.33 7.72 -0.38
C THR A 210 -17.90 7.23 -0.56
N TRP A 211 -17.01 8.14 -0.95
CA TRP A 211 -15.57 7.91 -1.06
C TRP A 211 -14.80 9.20 -0.77
N ASP A 212 -13.47 9.14 -0.65
CA ASP A 212 -12.65 10.28 -0.23
C ASP A 212 -12.87 11.54 -1.07
N GLY A 213 -13.08 11.41 -2.39
CA GLY A 213 -13.35 12.55 -3.26
C GLY A 213 -14.68 13.27 -2.94
N THR A 214 -15.72 12.54 -2.53
CA THR A 214 -16.98 13.15 -2.06
C THR A 214 -16.83 13.79 -0.68
N THR A 215 -16.01 13.20 0.19
CA THR A 215 -15.67 13.74 1.52
C THR A 215 -14.84 15.03 1.38
N LEU A 216 -13.89 15.10 0.44
CA LEU A 216 -13.14 16.32 0.16
C LEU A 216 -14.02 17.44 -0.37
N LYS A 217 -14.97 17.11 -1.26
CA LYS A 217 -15.95 18.08 -1.75
C LYS A 217 -16.78 18.67 -0.61
N SER A 218 -17.25 17.86 0.33
CA SER A 218 -18.04 18.38 1.47
C SER A 218 -17.20 19.21 2.45
N LEU A 219 -15.92 18.88 2.62
CA LEU A 219 -15.02 19.62 3.52
C LEU A 219 -14.51 20.94 2.93
N THR A 220 -14.24 20.98 1.62
CA THR A 220 -13.55 22.09 0.95
C THR A 220 -14.45 22.89 0.00
N HIS A 221 -15.61 22.37 -0.37
CA HIS A 221 -16.50 22.88 -1.43
C HIS A 221 -15.87 22.87 -2.84
N ILE A 222 -14.66 22.33 -3.01
CA ILE A 222 -14.03 22.16 -4.30
C ILE A 222 -14.63 20.92 -5.00
N PRO A 223 -14.96 20.99 -6.30
CA PRO A 223 -15.45 19.83 -7.04
C PRO A 223 -14.52 18.62 -6.96
N THR A 224 -15.10 17.44 -6.81
CA THR A 224 -14.36 16.16 -6.71
C THR A 224 -13.37 15.96 -7.86
N PHE A 225 -13.72 16.39 -9.08
CA PHE A 225 -12.85 16.22 -10.25
C PHE A 225 -11.47 16.88 -10.08
N CYS A 226 -11.37 17.99 -9.34
CA CYS A 226 -10.08 18.67 -9.11
C CYS A 226 -9.12 17.76 -8.33
N PHE A 227 -9.61 17.11 -7.28
CA PHE A 227 -8.81 16.16 -6.50
C PHE A 227 -8.46 14.91 -7.31
N SER A 228 -9.42 14.42 -8.10
CA SER A 228 -9.20 13.28 -9.00
C SER A 228 -8.10 13.53 -10.02
N ILE A 229 -8.05 14.72 -10.63
CA ILE A 229 -6.96 15.11 -11.53
C ILE A 229 -5.62 15.07 -10.80
N ILE A 230 -5.55 15.63 -9.58
CA ILE A 230 -4.31 15.65 -8.80
C ILE A 230 -3.83 14.22 -8.49
N TRP A 231 -4.70 13.35 -7.98
CA TRP A 231 -4.33 11.98 -7.66
C TRP A 231 -3.92 11.17 -8.89
N ILE A 232 -4.66 11.28 -10.00
CA ILE A 232 -4.31 10.61 -11.26
C ILE A 232 -2.99 11.15 -11.81
N ALA A 233 -2.75 12.47 -11.73
CA ALA A 233 -1.49 13.07 -12.16
C ALA A 233 -0.30 12.56 -11.33
N ILE A 234 -0.45 12.43 -10.00
CA ILE A 234 0.57 11.84 -9.13
C ILE A 234 0.84 10.38 -9.53
N ASN A 235 -0.22 9.59 -9.77
CA ASN A 235 -0.08 8.20 -10.20
C ASN A 235 0.67 8.08 -11.54
N ILE A 236 0.25 8.86 -12.54
CA ILE A 236 0.90 8.90 -13.87
C ILE A 236 2.35 9.35 -13.74
N PHE A 237 2.63 10.39 -12.95
CA PHE A 237 3.98 10.87 -12.71
C PHE A 237 4.87 9.79 -12.09
N THR A 238 4.40 9.07 -11.06
CA THR A 238 5.15 7.98 -10.43
C THR A 238 5.44 6.84 -11.43
N VAL A 239 4.45 6.44 -12.24
CA VAL A 239 4.63 5.40 -13.27
C VAL A 239 5.59 5.88 -14.37
N TYR A 240 5.50 7.15 -14.76
CA TYR A 240 6.42 7.75 -15.73
C TYR A 240 7.87 7.74 -15.21
N GLN A 241 8.10 8.12 -13.94
CA GLN A 241 9.43 8.11 -13.34
C GLN A 241 10.02 6.70 -13.28
N LEU A 242 9.19 5.70 -12.98
CA LEU A 242 9.58 4.30 -13.09
C LEU A 242 10.05 3.99 -14.53
N CYS A 243 9.22 4.27 -15.53
CA CYS A 243 9.55 3.94 -16.91
C CYS A 243 10.82 4.65 -17.39
N ALA A 244 10.95 5.95 -17.08
CA ALA A 244 12.10 6.76 -17.46
C ALA A 244 13.41 6.25 -16.82
N THR A 245 13.36 5.82 -15.56
CA THR A 245 14.56 5.38 -14.83
C THR A 245 15.13 4.06 -15.37
N PHE A 246 14.29 3.19 -15.94
CA PHE A 246 14.68 1.81 -16.25
C PHE A 246 14.54 1.38 -17.72
N PHE A 247 13.72 2.05 -18.53
CA PHE A 247 13.58 1.73 -19.96
C PHE A 247 14.18 2.79 -20.88
N VAL A 248 14.38 4.01 -20.39
CA VAL A 248 14.90 5.16 -21.17
C VAL A 248 16.39 5.41 -20.86
N LYS A 249 17.04 4.50 -20.13
CA LYS A 249 18.49 4.47 -19.93
C LYS A 249 19.16 3.49 -20.88
#